data_AF-A0AAU5FA48-F1
#
_entry.id   AF-A0AAU5FA48-F1
#
_cell.length_a   1.000
_cell.length_b   1.000
_cell.length_c   1.000
_cell.angle_alpha   90.00
_cell.angle_beta   90.00
_cell.angle_gamma   90.00
#
_symmetry.space_group_name_H-M   'P 1'
#
loop_
_entity.id
_entity.type
_entity.pdbx_description
1 polymer ?
#
loop_
_entity_poly.entity_id
_entity_poly.type
_entity_poly.pdbx_seq_one_letter_code
_entity_poly.pdbx_strand_id
1 'polypeptide(L)'
;MFDAAVFGSLFLTLFVIMDPPGITPIFLALTSGRPAKVQRKMAWQAAAVALGVITVFGLVGHQILEYLHIDVPALMIAGGLLLLLIALDLLTGKMEEPKQTKDVNVALVPLGMPLLAGPGAIVQVILAVQNHDTFSGQVAVWTAILAMHIVLWLVMRYSLLIIRVIKDGGVVLVTRLAGMMLSALAVQQIINGITQVIHST
;
A
#
# COMPACT_ATOMS: atom_id res chain seq x y z
N MET A 1 -24.03 13.04 -1.17
CA MET A 1 -24.16 11.57 -1.33
C MET A 1 -22.75 10.99 -1.33
N PHE A 2 -22.53 9.82 -0.74
CA PHE A 2 -21.20 9.19 -0.72
C PHE A 2 -20.77 8.78 -2.13
N ASP A 3 -19.52 9.09 -2.52
CA ASP A 3 -19.01 8.71 -3.84
C ASP A 3 -18.47 7.27 -3.81
N ALA A 4 -19.36 6.33 -4.12
CA ALA A 4 -19.03 4.91 -4.13
C ALA A 4 -18.00 4.53 -5.23
N ALA A 5 -17.93 5.30 -6.31
CA ALA A 5 -16.99 5.03 -7.40
C ALA A 5 -15.57 5.38 -6.98
N VAL A 6 -15.37 6.56 -6.37
CA VAL A 6 -14.08 6.98 -5.81
C VAL A 6 -13.61 6.02 -4.71
N PHE A 7 -14.53 5.64 -3.81
CA PHE A 7 -14.22 4.67 -2.77
C PHE A 7 -13.75 3.33 -3.37
N GLY A 8 -14.52 2.76 -4.31
CA GLY A 8 -14.23 1.45 -4.87
C GLY A 8 -12.94 1.42 -5.68
N SER A 9 -12.68 2.46 -6.49
CA SER A 9 -11.47 2.55 -7.30
C SER A 9 -10.21 2.68 -6.44
N LEU A 10 -10.23 3.57 -5.43
CA LEU A 10 -9.09 3.77 -4.54
C LEU A 10 -8.88 2.54 -3.64
N PHE A 11 -9.94 1.96 -3.10
CA PHE A 11 -9.84 0.76 -2.27
C PHE A 11 -9.21 -0.40 -3.04
N LEU A 12 -9.67 -0.67 -4.27
CA LEU A 12 -9.10 -1.71 -5.13
C LEU A 12 -7.62 -1.41 -5.47
N THR A 13 -7.32 -0.15 -5.79
CA THR A 13 -5.96 0.29 -6.10
C THR A 13 -5.02 0.06 -4.91
N LEU A 14 -5.43 0.46 -3.70
CA LEU A 14 -4.66 0.24 -2.49
C LEU A 14 -4.56 -1.24 -2.13
N PHE A 15 -5.62 -2.03 -2.35
CA PHE A 15 -5.59 -3.48 -2.14
C PHE A 15 -4.53 -4.15 -3.01
N VAL A 16 -4.45 -3.79 -4.28
CA VAL A 16 -3.46 -4.32 -5.21
C VAL A 16 -2.05 -3.86 -4.84
N ILE A 17 -1.88 -2.58 -4.49
CA ILE A 17 -0.56 -2.01 -4.13
C ILE A 17 -0.02 -2.58 -2.83
N MET A 18 -0.87 -2.71 -1.82
CA MET A 18 -0.46 -3.13 -0.48
C MET A 18 -0.34 -4.66 -0.35
N ASP A 19 -0.85 -5.43 -1.31
CA ASP A 19 -0.83 -6.91 -1.33
C ASP A 19 -1.07 -7.56 0.06
N PRO A 20 -2.27 -7.41 0.66
CA PRO A 20 -2.59 -8.05 1.94
C PRO A 20 -2.29 -9.55 1.96
N PRO A 21 -2.63 -10.34 0.91
CA PRO A 21 -2.27 -11.75 0.85
C PRO A 21 -0.76 -12.00 0.99
N GLY A 22 0.08 -11.28 0.24
CA GLY A 22 1.55 -11.41 0.30
C GLY A 22 2.17 -11.00 1.63
N ILE A 23 1.52 -10.10 2.39
CA ILE A 23 1.97 -9.73 3.74
C ILE A 23 1.82 -10.89 4.74
N THR A 24 0.89 -11.83 4.50
CA THR A 24 0.61 -12.95 5.41
C THR A 24 1.86 -13.77 5.77
N PRO A 25 2.60 -14.37 4.81
CA PRO A 25 3.81 -15.14 5.12
C PRO A 25 4.90 -14.28 5.77
N ILE A 26 5.05 -13.02 5.36
CA ILE A 26 6.04 -12.08 5.91
C ILE A 26 5.75 -11.81 7.39
N PHE A 27 4.49 -11.51 7.70
CA PHE A 27 4.04 -11.28 9.07
C PHE A 27 4.24 -12.51 9.94
N LEU A 28 3.92 -13.71 9.44
CA LEU A 28 4.14 -14.96 10.18
C LEU A 28 5.62 -15.23 10.43
N ALA A 29 6.48 -15.01 9.44
CA ALA A 29 7.93 -15.16 9.60
C ALA A 29 8.51 -14.22 10.67
N LEU A 30 8.04 -12.97 10.70
CA LEU A 30 8.47 -11.95 11.68
C LEU A 30 7.91 -12.15 13.09
N THR A 31 6.76 -12.81 13.20
CA THR A 31 6.07 -13.02 14.48
C THR A 31 6.19 -14.45 15.02
N SER A 32 6.85 -15.34 14.27
CA SER A 32 7.13 -16.72 14.66
C SER A 32 7.83 -16.80 16.03
N GLY A 33 7.48 -17.80 16.82
CA GLY A 33 8.00 -18.00 18.18
C GLY A 33 7.47 -17.04 19.25
N ARG A 34 6.66 -16.03 18.90
CA ARG A 34 6.06 -15.10 19.87
C ARG A 34 4.68 -15.55 20.35
N PRO A 35 4.26 -15.24 21.60
CA PRO A 35 2.92 -15.54 22.08
C PRO A 35 1.84 -14.85 21.24
N ALA A 36 0.68 -15.51 21.06
CA ALA A 36 -0.42 -14.97 20.24
C ALA A 36 -0.86 -13.55 20.64
N LYS A 37 -0.84 -13.21 21.94
CA LYS A 37 -1.14 -11.85 22.43
C LYS A 37 -0.16 -10.80 21.85
N VAL A 38 1.11 -11.14 21.74
CA VAL A 38 2.16 -10.26 21.20
C VAL A 38 1.99 -10.09 19.68
N GLN A 39 1.75 -11.19 18.96
CA GLN A 39 1.51 -11.12 17.51
C GLN A 39 0.32 -10.20 17.18
N ARG A 40 -0.77 -10.34 17.93
CA ARG A 40 -1.97 -9.51 17.82
C ARG A 40 -1.70 -8.02 18.05
N LYS A 41 -0.86 -7.70 19.02
CA LYS A 41 -0.43 -6.32 19.29
C LYS A 41 0.42 -5.78 18.15
N MET A 42 1.35 -6.58 17.62
CA MET A 42 2.20 -6.21 16.48
C MET A 42 1.38 -5.94 15.22
N ALA A 43 0.36 -6.76 14.91
CA ALA A 43 -0.55 -6.52 13.78
C ALA A 43 -1.26 -5.16 13.89
N TRP A 44 -1.76 -4.83 15.09
CA TRP A 44 -2.40 -3.53 15.33
C TRP A 44 -1.41 -2.36 15.22
N GLN A 45 -0.22 -2.49 15.81
CA GLN A 45 0.82 -1.46 15.73
C GLN A 45 1.27 -1.23 14.28
N ALA A 46 1.50 -2.29 13.51
CA ALA A 46 1.89 -2.20 12.11
C ALA A 46 0.83 -1.48 11.27
N ALA A 47 -0.45 -1.86 11.41
CA ALA A 47 -1.55 -1.21 10.70
C ALA A 47 -1.73 0.26 11.12
N ALA A 48 -1.61 0.56 12.41
CA ALA A 48 -1.76 1.93 12.94
C ALA A 48 -0.60 2.85 12.50
N VAL A 49 0.63 2.36 12.51
CA VAL A 49 1.80 3.10 12.01
C VAL A 49 1.64 3.37 10.51
N ALA A 50 1.27 2.36 9.73
CA ALA A 50 1.07 2.52 8.29
C ALA A 50 -0.03 3.55 7.98
N LEU A 51 -1.16 3.47 8.70
CA LEU A 51 -2.26 4.42 8.58
C LEU A 51 -1.81 5.83 8.94
N GLY A 52 -1.05 5.98 10.02
CA GLY A 52 -0.50 7.27 10.45
C GLY A 52 0.40 7.88 9.38
N VAL A 53 1.33 7.12 8.82
CA VAL A 53 2.22 7.57 7.74
C VAL A 53 1.41 7.98 6.52
N ILE A 54 0.51 7.12 6.04
CA ILE A 54 -0.32 7.41 4.87
C ILE A 54 -1.20 8.64 5.10
N THR A 55 -1.75 8.80 6.30
CA THR A 55 -2.59 9.95 6.64
C THR A 55 -1.77 11.23 6.65
N VAL A 56 -0.58 11.23 7.26
CA VAL A 56 0.31 12.39 7.29
C VAL A 56 0.70 12.81 5.87
N PHE A 57 1.12 11.86 5.03
CA PHE A 57 1.45 12.17 3.65
C PHE A 57 0.22 12.55 2.82
N GLY A 58 -0.95 11.98 3.07
CA GLY A 58 -2.19 12.41 2.41
C GLY A 58 -2.57 13.85 2.73
N LEU A 59 -2.35 14.30 3.97
CA LEU A 59 -2.69 15.66 4.42
C LEU A 59 -1.64 16.71 4.02
N VAL A 60 -0.36 16.34 4.05
CA VAL A 60 0.78 17.28 3.89
C VAL A 60 1.50 17.10 2.54
N GLY A 61 1.19 16.04 1.80
CA GLY A 61 1.92 15.65 0.60
C GLY A 61 1.88 16.72 -0.48
N HIS A 62 0.75 17.39 -0.67
CA HIS A 62 0.66 18.49 -1.63
C HIS A 62 1.64 19.63 -1.31
N GLN A 63 1.69 20.06 -0.05
CA GLN A 63 2.57 21.13 0.40
C GLN A 63 4.05 20.73 0.27
N ILE A 64 4.37 19.45 0.50
CA ILE A 64 5.73 18.93 0.28
C ILE A 64 6.10 19.03 -1.21
N LEU A 65 5.19 18.65 -2.11
CA LEU A 65 5.45 18.73 -3.55
C LEU A 65 5.62 20.18 -4.02
N GLU A 66 4.77 21.09 -3.56
CA GLU A 66 4.90 22.53 -3.87
C GLU A 66 6.24 23.09 -3.40
N TYR A 67 6.65 22.76 -2.16
CA TYR A 67 7.94 23.21 -1.62
C TYR A 67 9.13 22.67 -2.43
N LEU A 68 9.03 21.42 -2.88
CA LEU A 68 10.06 20.78 -3.72
C LEU A 68 9.95 21.15 -5.20
N HIS A 69 8.97 21.96 -5.60
CA HIS A 69 8.67 22.31 -7.00
C HIS A 69 8.49 21.06 -7.88
N ILE A 70 7.77 20.06 -7.35
CA ILE A 70 7.45 18.81 -8.06
C ILE A 70 6.00 18.88 -8.55
N ASP A 71 5.82 18.85 -9.86
CA ASP A 71 4.49 18.82 -10.45
C ASP A 71 3.80 17.46 -10.29
N VAL A 72 2.46 17.47 -10.27
CA VAL A 72 1.61 16.26 -10.20
C VAL A 72 1.97 15.23 -11.27
N PRO A 73 2.18 15.59 -12.56
CA PRO A 73 2.56 14.61 -13.59
C PRO A 73 3.90 13.92 -13.30
N ALA A 74 4.87 14.65 -12.74
CA ALA A 74 6.15 14.08 -12.36
C ALA A 74 5.99 13.04 -11.24
N LEU A 75 5.12 13.34 -10.26
CA LEU A 75 4.77 12.39 -9.20
C LEU A 75 4.07 11.14 -9.75
N MET A 76 3.17 11.29 -10.72
CA MET A 76 2.48 10.17 -11.36
C MET A 76 3.46 9.24 -12.10
N ILE A 77 4.42 9.81 -12.83
CA ILE A 77 5.45 9.04 -13.53
C ILE A 77 6.36 8.32 -12.53
N ALA A 78 6.87 9.04 -11.51
CA ALA A 78 7.73 8.46 -10.48
C ALA A 78 7.02 7.35 -9.68
N GLY A 79 5.78 7.60 -9.26
CA GLY A 79 4.94 6.61 -8.59
C GLY A 79 4.65 5.41 -9.48
N GLY A 80 4.31 5.63 -10.75
CA GLY A 80 4.11 4.57 -11.72
C GLY A 80 5.36 3.71 -11.91
N LEU A 81 6.55 4.30 -12.05
CA LEU A 81 7.81 3.56 -12.13
C LEU A 81 8.07 2.72 -10.88
N LEU A 82 7.81 3.28 -9.70
CA LEU A 82 7.98 2.55 -8.45
C LEU A 82 6.98 1.39 -8.30
N LEU A 83 5.73 1.59 -8.68
CA LEU A 83 4.74 0.51 -8.73
C LEU A 83 5.12 -0.57 -9.74
N LEU A 84 5.74 -0.21 -10.88
CA LEU A 84 6.24 -1.17 -11.85
C LEU A 84 7.37 -2.02 -11.27
N LEU A 85 8.30 -1.42 -10.52
CA LEU A 85 9.35 -2.16 -9.82
C LEU A 85 8.75 -3.16 -8.81
N ILE A 86 7.81 -2.70 -7.98
CA ILE A 86 7.12 -3.58 -7.03
C ILE A 86 6.40 -4.71 -7.78
N ALA A 87 5.69 -4.40 -8.86
CA ALA A 87 5.00 -5.39 -9.67
C ALA A 87 5.95 -6.46 -10.21
N LEU A 88 7.12 -6.06 -10.71
CA LEU A 88 8.15 -6.99 -11.16
C LEU A 88 8.68 -7.86 -10.03
N ASP A 89 8.86 -7.33 -8.82
CA ASP A 89 9.27 -8.13 -7.65
C ASP A 89 8.19 -9.17 -7.27
N LEU A 90 6.91 -8.79 -7.31
CA LEU A 90 5.78 -9.71 -7.07
C LEU A 90 5.73 -10.83 -8.14
N LEU A 91 5.96 -10.48 -9.41
CA LEU A 91 5.92 -11.42 -10.54
C LEU A 91 7.13 -12.35 -10.57
N THR A 92 8.30 -11.85 -10.19
CA THR A 92 9.56 -12.63 -10.18
C THR A 92 9.80 -13.37 -8.87
N GLY A 93 9.04 -13.06 -7.82
CA GLY A 93 9.17 -13.67 -6.49
C GLY A 93 10.42 -13.21 -5.74
N LYS A 94 10.95 -12.02 -6.06
CA LYS A 94 12.19 -11.47 -5.50
C LYS A 94 12.01 -10.66 -4.21
N MET A 95 10.86 -10.73 -3.56
CA MET A 95 10.64 -10.05 -2.28
C MET A 95 11.72 -10.49 -1.28
N GLU A 96 12.61 -9.57 -0.91
CA GLU A 96 13.68 -9.85 0.04
C GLU A 96 13.08 -10.35 1.35
N GLU A 97 13.52 -11.53 1.81
CA GLU A 97 13.15 -11.99 3.14
C GLU A 97 13.58 -10.93 4.17
N PRO A 98 12.69 -10.44 5.04
CA PRO A 98 13.09 -9.47 6.04
C PRO A 98 14.12 -10.13 6.95
N LYS A 99 15.37 -9.68 6.85
CA LYS A 99 16.46 -10.13 7.73
C LYS A 99 16.03 -9.87 9.17
N GLN A 100 15.91 -10.93 9.97
CA GLN A 100 15.65 -10.83 11.41
C GLN A 100 16.85 -10.13 12.09
N THR A 101 16.79 -8.82 12.28
CA THR A 101 17.72 -8.12 13.16
C THR A 101 17.24 -8.33 14.59
N LYS A 102 18.02 -9.07 15.38
CA LYS A 102 17.62 -9.57 16.71
C LYS A 102 17.39 -8.48 17.78
N ASP A 103 17.78 -7.22 17.53
CA ASP A 103 17.82 -6.18 18.58
C ASP A 103 17.15 -4.83 18.25
N VAL A 104 16.45 -4.69 17.12
CA VAL A 104 15.68 -3.47 16.86
C VAL A 104 14.22 -3.77 17.15
N ASN A 105 13.61 -2.99 18.06
CA ASN A 105 12.20 -2.99 18.42
C ASN A 105 11.29 -3.37 17.23
N VAL A 106 10.99 -4.68 17.08
CA VAL A 106 10.51 -5.36 15.84
C VAL A 106 9.09 -4.93 15.42
N ALA A 107 8.51 -3.94 16.10
CA ALA A 107 7.27 -3.29 15.73
C ALA A 107 7.47 -1.99 14.92
N LEU A 108 8.65 -1.36 14.96
CA LEU A 108 8.89 -0.05 14.35
C LEU A 108 9.65 -0.08 13.01
N VAL A 109 10.40 -1.14 12.73
CA VAL A 109 11.20 -1.28 11.49
C VAL A 109 11.25 -2.81 11.22
N PRO A 110 10.52 -3.42 10.26
CA PRO A 110 10.22 -2.97 8.89
C PRO A 110 8.74 -3.15 8.44
N LEU A 111 7.79 -3.43 9.34
CA LEU A 111 6.38 -3.64 8.94
C LEU A 111 5.65 -2.32 8.68
N GLY A 112 5.86 -1.30 9.51
CA GLY A 112 5.13 -0.02 9.39
C GLY A 112 5.70 0.96 8.36
N MET A 113 7.00 0.91 8.04
CA MET A 113 7.71 2.05 7.43
C MET A 113 8.59 1.78 6.21
N PRO A 114 8.63 0.56 5.66
CA PRO A 114 8.60 0.49 4.18
C PRO A 114 7.51 -0.40 3.58
N LEU A 115 7.04 -1.42 4.31
CA LEU A 115 6.23 -2.49 3.68
C LEU A 115 4.75 -2.14 3.51
N LEU A 116 4.11 -1.55 4.53
CA LEU A 116 2.66 -1.28 4.52
C LEU A 116 2.30 0.12 4.02
N ALA A 117 3.10 1.12 4.39
CA ALA A 117 3.03 2.48 3.86
C ALA A 117 4.08 2.68 2.77
N GLY A 118 4.17 1.72 1.85
CA GLY A 118 5.16 1.76 0.79
C GLY A 118 5.03 3.03 -0.05
N PRO A 119 6.13 3.50 -0.67
CA PRO A 119 6.13 4.72 -1.47
C PRO A 119 5.04 4.73 -2.55
N GLY A 120 4.66 3.58 -3.09
CA GLY A 120 3.55 3.43 -4.03
C GLY A 120 2.18 3.80 -3.45
N ALA A 121 1.90 3.35 -2.22
CA ALA A 121 0.66 3.67 -1.52
C ALA A 121 0.61 5.14 -1.11
N ILE A 122 1.75 5.70 -0.68
CA ILE A 122 1.90 7.12 -0.35
C ILE A 122 1.56 7.98 -1.57
N VAL A 123 2.17 7.70 -2.73
CA VAL A 123 1.90 8.46 -3.95
C VAL A 123 0.42 8.39 -4.33
N GLN A 124 -0.19 7.21 -4.30
CA GLN A 124 -1.63 7.09 -4.65
C GLN A 124 -2.53 7.87 -3.71
N VAL A 125 -2.23 7.90 -2.41
CA VAL A 125 -3.03 8.64 -1.44
C VAL A 125 -2.89 10.14 -1.68
N ILE A 126 -1.68 10.64 -1.94
CA ILE A 126 -1.46 12.04 -2.28
C ILE A 126 -2.28 12.43 -3.52
N LEU A 127 -2.19 11.63 -4.59
CA LEU A 127 -2.93 11.88 -5.83
C LEU A 127 -4.45 11.79 -5.62
N ALA A 128 -4.94 10.82 -4.83
CA ALA A 128 -6.36 10.67 -4.56
C ALA A 128 -6.93 11.84 -3.75
N VAL A 129 -6.18 12.36 -2.78
CA VAL A 129 -6.59 13.54 -2.01
C VAL A 129 -6.58 14.79 -2.90
N GLN A 130 -5.62 14.94 -3.81
CA GLN A 130 -5.53 16.09 -4.73
C GLN A 130 -6.57 16.08 -5.86
N ASN A 131 -6.92 14.91 -6.39
CA ASN A 131 -7.83 14.80 -7.53
C ASN A 131 -9.31 14.94 -7.14
N HIS A 132 -9.62 15.04 -5.85
CA HIS A 132 -10.99 15.01 -5.33
C HIS A 132 -11.25 16.12 -4.31
N ASP A 133 -11.55 17.33 -4.77
CA ASP A 133 -11.82 18.48 -3.89
C ASP A 133 -13.24 18.52 -3.30
N THR A 134 -14.16 17.69 -3.82
CA THR A 134 -15.52 17.65 -3.30
C THR A 134 -15.57 17.00 -1.92
N PHE A 135 -16.41 17.52 -1.03
CA PHE A 135 -16.60 16.95 0.31
C PHE A 135 -16.96 15.44 0.25
N SER A 136 -17.83 15.05 -0.69
CA SER A 136 -18.20 13.65 -0.90
C SER A 136 -17.02 12.79 -1.37
N GLY A 137 -16.16 13.33 -2.25
CA GLY A 137 -14.96 12.66 -2.72
C GLY A 137 -13.93 12.48 -1.61
N GLN A 138 -13.66 13.54 -0.83
CA GLN A 138 -12.77 13.47 0.33
C GLN A 138 -13.23 12.42 1.36
N VAL A 139 -14.52 12.40 1.70
CA VAL A 139 -15.06 11.38 2.61
C VAL A 139 -14.87 9.98 2.03
N ALA A 140 -15.07 9.78 0.73
CA ALA A 140 -14.85 8.49 0.07
C ALA A 140 -13.38 8.06 0.11
N VAL A 141 -12.44 8.97 -0.16
CA VAL A 141 -10.98 8.72 -0.11
C VAL A 141 -10.55 8.28 1.30
N TRP A 142 -10.88 9.05 2.32
CA TRP A 142 -10.50 8.72 3.71
C TRP A 142 -11.16 7.43 4.19
N THR A 143 -12.40 7.17 3.78
CA THR A 143 -13.08 5.91 4.11
C THR A 143 -12.41 4.72 3.43
N ALA A 144 -11.96 4.85 2.18
CA ALA A 144 -11.24 3.79 1.47
C ALA A 144 -9.88 3.48 2.12
N ILE A 145 -9.14 4.52 2.51
CA ILE A 145 -7.88 4.39 3.25
C ILE A 145 -8.12 3.64 4.55
N LEU A 146 -9.09 4.06 5.37
CA LEU A 146 -9.42 3.41 6.63
C LEU A 146 -9.86 1.96 6.43
N ALA A 147 -10.74 1.70 5.46
CA ALA A 147 -11.19 0.35 5.14
C ALA A 147 -10.03 -0.57 4.75
N MET A 148 -9.10 -0.08 3.94
CA MET A 148 -7.93 -0.86 3.53
C MET A 148 -7.02 -1.20 4.71
N HIS A 149 -6.79 -0.25 5.62
CA HIS A 149 -5.99 -0.51 6.82
C HIS A 149 -6.67 -1.49 7.78
N ILE A 150 -8.01 -1.50 7.84
CA ILE A 150 -8.76 -2.52 8.55
C ILE A 150 -8.54 -3.89 7.90
N VAL A 151 -8.56 -3.98 6.56
CA VAL A 151 -8.26 -5.24 5.84
C VAL A 151 -6.85 -5.72 6.15
N LEU A 152 -5.83 -4.85 6.08
CA LEU A 152 -4.46 -5.19 6.44
C LEU A 152 -4.36 -5.72 7.87
N TRP A 153 -5.00 -5.02 8.81
CA TRP A 153 -5.05 -5.46 10.20
C TRP A 153 -5.70 -6.83 10.35
N LEU A 154 -6.84 -7.07 9.69
CA LEU A 154 -7.54 -8.36 9.71
C LEU A 154 -6.66 -9.47 9.12
N VAL A 155 -6.00 -9.20 7.99
CA VAL A 155 -5.13 -10.19 7.32
C VAL A 155 -3.95 -10.57 8.21
N MET A 156 -3.26 -9.59 8.80
CA MET A 156 -2.19 -9.89 9.77
C MET A 156 -2.72 -10.62 11.01
N ARG A 157 -3.87 -10.19 11.53
CA ARG A 157 -4.52 -10.76 12.72
C ARG A 157 -4.91 -12.23 12.52
N TYR A 158 -5.38 -12.58 11.34
CA TYR A 158 -5.85 -13.92 10.98
C TYR A 158 -4.88 -14.64 10.06
N SER A 159 -3.63 -14.19 9.99
CA SER A 159 -2.57 -14.72 9.11
C SER A 159 -2.42 -16.25 9.21
N LEU A 160 -2.45 -16.81 10.43
CA LEU A 160 -2.42 -18.26 10.65
C LEU A 160 -3.62 -19.02 10.06
N LEU A 161 -4.81 -18.41 10.02
CA LEU A 161 -5.99 -19.02 9.41
C LEU A 161 -5.91 -18.90 7.88
N ILE A 162 -5.53 -17.73 7.39
CA ILE A 162 -5.40 -17.43 5.96
C ILE A 162 -4.40 -18.38 5.31
N ILE A 163 -3.21 -18.56 5.90
CA ILE A 163 -2.20 -19.46 5.37
C ILE A 163 -2.65 -20.92 5.37
N ARG A 164 -3.47 -21.35 6.35
CA ARG A 164 -4.02 -22.72 6.39
C ARG A 164 -5.06 -22.98 5.30
N VAL A 165 -5.86 -21.96 4.97
CA VAL A 165 -6.92 -22.07 3.96
C VAL A 165 -6.34 -21.96 2.54
N ILE A 166 -5.54 -20.91 2.31
CA ILE A 166 -5.04 -20.57 0.97
C ILE A 166 -3.76 -21.35 0.63
N LYS A 167 -2.98 -21.77 1.63
CA LYS A 167 -1.66 -22.41 1.50
C LYS A 167 -0.64 -21.52 0.79
N ASP A 168 0.63 -21.89 0.86
CA ASP A 168 1.71 -21.09 0.26
C ASP A 168 1.51 -20.91 -1.25
N GLY A 169 1.09 -21.96 -1.96
CA GLY A 169 0.81 -21.89 -3.40
C GLY A 169 -0.32 -20.92 -3.76
N GLY A 170 -1.36 -20.83 -2.94
CA GLY A 170 -2.45 -19.87 -3.17
C GLY A 170 -2.02 -18.44 -2.89
N VAL A 171 -1.17 -18.20 -1.88
CA VAL A 171 -0.59 -16.87 -1.62
C VAL A 171 0.23 -16.44 -2.83
N VAL A 172 1.12 -17.31 -3.34
CA VAL A 172 1.92 -17.03 -4.53
C VAL A 172 1.03 -16.71 -5.74
N LEU A 173 -0.04 -17.48 -5.97
CA LEU A 173 -0.96 -17.23 -7.08
C LEU A 173 -1.61 -15.84 -6.95
N VAL A 174 -2.19 -15.53 -5.79
CA VAL A 174 -2.90 -14.26 -5.57
C VAL A 174 -1.94 -13.07 -5.65
N THR A 175 -0.75 -13.17 -5.06
CA THR A 175 0.29 -12.14 -5.17
C THR A 175 0.75 -11.93 -6.61
N ARG A 176 0.87 -12.99 -7.42
CA ARG A 176 1.17 -12.86 -8.86
C ARG A 176 0.05 -12.17 -9.64
N LEU A 177 -1.21 -12.47 -9.32
CA LEU A 177 -2.36 -11.77 -9.92
C LEU A 177 -2.35 -10.29 -9.53
N ALA A 178 -2.08 -9.97 -8.26
CA ALA A 178 -1.92 -8.60 -7.80
C ALA A 178 -0.76 -7.90 -8.52
N GLY A 179 0.38 -8.58 -8.71
CA GLY A 179 1.51 -8.07 -9.49
C GLY A 179 1.16 -7.73 -10.95
N MET A 180 0.34 -8.56 -11.62
CA MET A 180 -0.14 -8.25 -12.98
C MET A 180 -1.10 -7.06 -13.01
N MET A 181 -1.96 -6.90 -11.99
CA MET A 181 -2.82 -5.71 -11.88
C MET A 181 -1.98 -4.46 -11.56
N LEU A 182 -0.99 -4.60 -10.70
CA LEU A 182 -0.10 -3.52 -10.29
C LEU A 182 0.73 -2.99 -11.46
N SER A 183 1.23 -3.87 -12.33
CA SER A 183 1.95 -3.45 -13.55
C SER A 183 1.04 -2.68 -14.51
N ALA A 184 -0.22 -3.10 -14.66
CA ALA A 184 -1.20 -2.36 -15.46
C ALA A 184 -1.49 -0.97 -14.86
N LEU A 185 -1.70 -0.88 -13.54
CA LEU A 185 -1.90 0.39 -12.84
C LEU A 185 -0.67 1.31 -12.95
N ALA A 186 0.53 0.74 -12.85
CA ALA A 186 1.80 1.44 -13.01
C ALA A 186 1.93 2.07 -14.40
N VAL A 187 1.70 1.27 -15.45
CA VAL A 187 1.74 1.74 -16.84
C VAL A 187 0.66 2.81 -17.07
N GLN A 188 -0.55 2.62 -16.56
CA GLN A 188 -1.62 3.62 -16.68
C GLN A 188 -1.23 4.95 -16.01
N GLN A 189 -0.62 4.91 -14.83
CA GLN A 189 -0.10 6.10 -14.15
C GLN A 189 0.97 6.83 -14.98
N ILE A 190 1.92 6.09 -15.55
CA ILE A 190 2.97 6.66 -16.40
C ILE A 190 2.35 7.32 -17.64
N ILE A 191 1.41 6.64 -18.31
CA ILE A 191 0.71 7.20 -19.47
C ILE A 191 0.00 8.49 -19.09
N ASN A 192 -0.78 8.49 -18.02
CA ASN A 192 -1.52 9.68 -17.58
C ASN A 192 -0.57 10.85 -17.26
N GLY A 193 0.55 10.57 -16.58
CA GLY A 193 1.56 11.58 -16.29
C GLY A 193 2.19 12.16 -17.57
N ILE A 194 2.61 11.30 -18.51
CA ILE A 194 3.18 11.75 -19.79
C ILE A 194 2.16 12.57 -20.59
N THR A 195 0.91 12.11 -20.68
CA THR A 195 -0.16 12.83 -21.39
C THR A 195 -0.41 14.21 -20.77
N GLN A 196 -0.41 14.32 -19.44
CA GLN A 196 -0.56 15.61 -18.77
C GLN A 196 0.63 16.55 -19.08
N VAL A 197 1.88 16.06 -19.05
CA VAL A 197 3.06 16.87 -19.40
C VAL A 197 2.97 17.42 -20.83
N ILE A 198 2.51 16.59 -21.78
CA ILE A 198 2.39 17.00 -23.19
C ILE A 198 1.28 18.03 -23.37
N HIS A 199 0.15 17.90 -22.66
CA HIS A 199 -0.96 18.86 -22.78
C HIS A 199 -0.76 20.14 -21.97
N SER A 200 0.13 20.14 -20.97
CA SER A 200 0.48 21.33 -20.20
C SER A 200 1.58 22.20 -20.84
N THR A 201 2.16 21.75 -21.96
CA THR A 201 3.18 22.46 -22.74
C THR A 201 2.56 23.07 -23.99
#